data_AF-A0A3A9ZHM2-F1
#
_entry.id   AF-A0A3A9ZHM2-F1
#
_cell.length_a   1.000
_cell.length_b   1.000
_cell.length_c   1.000
_cell.angle_alpha   90.00
_cell.angle_beta   90.00
_cell.angle_gamma   90.00
#
_symmetry.space_group_name_H-M   'P 1'
#
loop_
_entity.id
_entity.type
_entity.pdbx_description
1 polymer ?
#
loop_
_entity_poly.entity_id
_entity_poly.type
_entity_poly.pdbx_seq_one_letter_code
_entity_poly.pdbx_strand_id
1 'polypeptide(L)'
;MTRAFRLAWEQWPRVARDEDPAGWVRAAVHELALSPWYALLPRRRRARGAEPAPAGPPGDALLRAALLALPRCYRRTVVLHDGLGLPLPQTAAETEATCAATARRLRNAREALVDRVPRLAQAPPEARERLLAEQVRGLLAAAGGAGATRLPAAIRLASERWNARLARLAVLLALAGLAGLAFAWVLAWP
;
A
#
# COMPACT_ATOMS: atom_id res chain seq x y z
N MET A 1 -0.79 -5.42 3.30
CA MET A 1 -1.32 -4.84 2.05
C MET A 1 -2.64 -5.48 1.63
N THR A 2 -2.70 -6.77 1.29
CA THR A 2 -3.93 -7.46 0.81
C THR A 2 -5.20 -7.24 1.65
N ARG A 3 -5.08 -7.20 2.99
CA ARG A 3 -6.25 -7.04 3.88
C ARG A 3 -6.77 -5.60 3.98
N ALA A 4 -5.88 -4.60 3.98
CA ALA A 4 -6.30 -3.20 3.92
C ALA A 4 -6.99 -2.88 2.60
N PHE A 5 -6.46 -3.43 1.50
CA PHE A 5 -7.10 -3.37 0.19
C PHE A 5 -8.48 -4.05 0.18
N ARG A 6 -8.63 -5.20 0.86
CA ARG A 6 -9.95 -5.84 1.01
C ARG A 6 -10.91 -4.95 1.80
N LEU A 7 -10.46 -4.36 2.90
CA LEU A 7 -11.25 -3.44 3.71
C LEU A 7 -11.70 -2.23 2.88
N ALA A 8 -10.79 -1.71 2.04
CA ALA A 8 -11.10 -0.64 1.10
C ALA A 8 -12.14 -1.05 0.06
N TRP A 9 -12.08 -2.30 -0.42
CA TRP A 9 -13.05 -2.84 -1.38
C TRP A 9 -14.42 -3.08 -0.75
N GLU A 10 -14.47 -3.55 0.50
CA GLU A 10 -15.70 -3.72 1.28
C GLU A 10 -16.37 -2.37 1.58
N GLN A 11 -15.59 -1.31 1.76
CA GLN A 11 -16.07 0.06 2.02
C GLN A 11 -15.97 0.97 0.80
N TRP A 12 -15.90 0.41 -0.42
CA TRP A 12 -15.64 1.17 -1.64
C TRP A 12 -16.54 2.40 -1.85
N PRO A 13 -17.86 2.35 -1.55
CA PRO A 13 -18.72 3.52 -1.68
C PRO A 13 -18.31 4.71 -0.78
N ARG A 14 -17.66 4.44 0.36
CA ARG A 14 -17.14 5.46 1.26
C ARG A 14 -15.76 5.93 0.81
N VAL A 15 -14.87 4.99 0.48
CA VAL A 15 -13.49 5.28 0.04
C VAL A 15 -13.47 6.08 -1.25
N ALA A 16 -14.37 5.80 -2.20
CA ALA A 16 -14.45 6.52 -3.47
C ALA A 16 -14.96 7.96 -3.35
N ARG A 17 -15.53 8.35 -2.20
CA ARG A 17 -16.01 9.71 -1.90
C ARG A 17 -15.07 10.49 -0.99
N ASP A 18 -14.00 9.87 -0.52
CA ASP A 18 -12.98 10.50 0.31
C ASP A 18 -12.13 11.47 -0.55
N GLU A 19 -11.66 12.57 0.05
CA GLU A 19 -10.78 13.53 -0.62
C GLU A 19 -9.38 12.94 -0.88
N ASP A 20 -8.93 11.97 -0.07
CA ASP A 20 -7.71 11.20 -0.28
C ASP A 20 -7.95 9.69 -0.08
N PRO A 21 -8.50 8.99 -1.09
CA PRO A 21 -8.72 7.54 -1.04
C PRO A 21 -7.42 6.75 -0.77
N ALA A 22 -6.28 7.25 -1.24
CA ALA A 22 -4.99 6.61 -1.01
C ALA A 22 -4.51 6.80 0.44
N GLY A 23 -4.76 7.97 1.02
CA GLY A 23 -4.58 8.27 2.44
C GLY A 23 -5.40 7.34 3.34
N TRP A 24 -6.67 7.12 3.00
CA TRP A 24 -7.53 6.18 3.73
C TRP A 24 -6.94 4.76 3.77
N VAL A 25 -6.51 4.23 2.61
CA VAL A 25 -5.90 2.89 2.54
C VAL A 25 -4.60 2.83 3.34
N ARG A 26 -3.79 3.89 3.30
CA ARG A 26 -2.53 3.98 4.08
C ARG A 26 -2.79 3.98 5.59
N ALA A 27 -3.75 4.77 6.06
CA ALA A 27 -4.16 4.77 7.46
C ALA A 27 -4.65 3.38 7.91
N ALA A 28 -5.51 2.73 7.12
CA ALA A 28 -5.99 1.38 7.40
C ALA A 28 -4.86 0.34 7.41
N VAL A 29 -3.86 0.44 6.52
CA VAL A 29 -2.66 -0.40 6.57
C VAL A 29 -1.88 -0.19 7.87
N HIS A 30 -1.76 1.06 8.32
CA HIS A 30 -0.99 1.43 9.49
C HIS A 30 -1.64 0.94 10.79
N GLU A 31 -2.95 1.13 10.94
CA GLU A 31 -3.79 0.53 11.99
C GLU A 31 -3.61 -1.00 12.05
N LEU A 32 -3.70 -1.68 10.90
CA LEU A 32 -3.47 -3.12 10.81
C LEU A 32 -2.02 -3.52 11.10
N ALA A 33 -1.06 -2.62 10.96
CA ALA A 33 0.34 -2.86 11.27
C ALA A 33 0.64 -2.77 12.77
N LEU A 34 -0.01 -1.84 13.46
CA LEU A 34 0.11 -1.61 14.91
C LEU A 34 -0.71 -2.60 15.75
N SER A 35 -1.73 -3.20 15.15
CA SER A 35 -2.58 -4.18 15.79
C SER A 35 -1.81 -5.42 16.32
N PRO A 36 -1.92 -5.75 17.64
CA PRO A 36 -1.12 -6.81 18.30
C PRO A 36 -1.30 -8.21 17.69
N TRP A 37 -2.53 -8.57 17.33
CA TRP A 37 -2.85 -9.88 16.77
C TRP A 37 -2.26 -10.09 15.36
N TYR A 38 -1.86 -9.01 14.69
CA TYR A 38 -1.27 -9.08 13.35
C TYR A 38 0.20 -9.54 13.36
N ALA A 39 0.92 -9.36 14.48
CA ALA A 39 2.29 -9.86 14.66
C ALA A 39 2.34 -11.39 14.83
N LEU A 40 1.25 -11.99 15.31
CA LEU A 40 1.14 -13.42 15.64
C LEU A 40 0.75 -14.30 14.43
N LEU A 41 0.47 -13.72 13.27
CA LEU A 41 0.04 -14.46 12.07
C LEU A 41 1.23 -15.12 11.33
N PRO A 42 1.26 -16.47 11.18
CA PRO A 42 2.35 -17.20 10.52
C PRO A 42 2.61 -16.76 9.07
N ARG A 43 1.58 -16.25 8.37
CA ARG A 43 1.65 -15.77 6.99
C ARG A 43 2.57 -14.55 6.81
N ARG A 44 2.80 -13.71 7.83
CA ARG A 44 3.73 -12.58 7.73
C ARG A 44 5.20 -13.00 7.61
N ARG A 45 5.58 -14.19 8.09
CA ARG A 45 6.96 -14.69 7.98
C ARG A 45 7.28 -15.16 6.55
N ARG A 46 6.32 -15.76 5.84
CA ARG A 46 6.51 -16.26 4.46
C ARG A 46 6.58 -15.14 3.41
N ALA A 47 5.83 -14.05 3.58
CA ALA A 47 5.84 -12.92 2.66
C ALA A 47 7.15 -12.10 2.66
N ARG A 48 8.06 -12.36 3.60
CA ARG A 48 9.38 -11.70 3.67
C ARG A 48 10.41 -12.28 2.69
N GLY A 49 10.15 -13.44 2.11
CA GLY A 49 10.93 -13.98 0.99
C GLY A 49 10.36 -13.45 -0.33
N ALA A 50 10.61 -12.19 -0.65
CA ALA A 50 10.19 -11.61 -1.91
C ALA A 50 11.28 -11.84 -2.98
N GLU A 51 10.83 -12.37 -4.11
CA GLU A 51 11.55 -12.57 -5.37
C GLU A 51 12.39 -11.33 -5.77
N PRO A 52 13.58 -11.49 -6.37
CA PRO A 52 14.42 -10.36 -6.76
C PRO A 52 13.67 -9.43 -7.70
N ALA A 53 13.64 -8.13 -7.37
CA ALA A 53 13.01 -7.13 -8.22
C ALA A 53 13.68 -7.12 -9.61
N PRO A 54 12.90 -6.93 -10.69
CA PRO A 54 13.45 -6.86 -12.05
C PRO A 54 14.55 -5.79 -12.13
N ALA A 55 15.61 -6.10 -12.87
CA ALA A 55 16.73 -5.18 -13.07
C ALA A 55 16.25 -3.94 -13.85
N GLY A 56 16.10 -2.82 -13.16
CA GLY A 56 15.97 -1.50 -13.80
C GLY A 56 17.31 -1.05 -14.39
N PRO A 57 17.34 0.08 -15.13
CA PRO A 57 18.58 0.66 -15.62
C PRO A 57 19.58 0.89 -14.48
N PRO A 58 20.90 0.86 -14.75
CA PRO A 58 21.94 0.85 -13.70
C PRO A 58 21.87 2.04 -12.74
N GLY A 59 21.41 3.21 -13.21
CA GLY A 59 21.17 4.39 -12.36
C GLY A 59 20.10 4.16 -11.28
N ASP A 60 19.05 3.41 -11.59
CA ASP A 60 17.96 3.10 -10.67
C ASP A 60 18.42 2.11 -9.60
N ALA A 61 19.31 1.17 -9.96
CA ALA A 61 19.86 0.20 -9.01
C ALA A 61 20.70 0.90 -7.93
N LEU A 62 21.51 1.88 -8.33
CA LEU A 62 22.35 2.66 -7.42
C LEU A 62 21.51 3.60 -6.54
N LEU A 63 20.52 4.31 -7.09
CA LEU A 63 19.59 5.11 -6.30
C LEU A 63 18.80 4.25 -5.31
N ARG A 64 18.32 3.09 -5.74
CA ARG A 64 17.64 2.13 -4.87
C ARG A 64 18.53 1.66 -3.72
N ALA A 65 19.79 1.33 -4.00
CA ALA A 65 20.75 0.94 -2.97
C ALA A 65 21.00 2.09 -1.98
N ALA A 66 21.19 3.32 -2.48
CA ALA A 66 21.38 4.51 -1.66
C ALA A 66 20.15 4.79 -0.76
N LEU A 67 18.94 4.69 -1.30
CA LEU A 67 17.69 4.81 -0.53
C LEU A 67 17.61 3.72 0.55
N LEU A 68 17.95 2.47 0.23
CA LEU A 68 17.90 1.35 1.18
C LEU A 68 18.93 1.49 2.31
N ALA A 69 20.06 2.15 2.05
CA ALA A 69 21.08 2.45 3.05
C ALA A 69 20.69 3.58 4.02
N LEU A 70 19.71 4.43 3.67
CA LEU A 70 19.23 5.47 4.58
C LEU A 70 18.55 4.87 5.82
N PRO A 71 18.66 5.54 6.99
CA PRO A 71 17.81 5.24 8.14
C PRO A 71 16.33 5.21 7.73
N ARG A 72 15.56 4.29 8.32
CA ARG A 72 14.16 4.03 7.92
C ARG A 72 13.29 5.29 7.94
N CYS A 73 13.50 6.19 8.91
CA CYS A 73 12.78 7.45 9.00
C CYS A 73 13.06 8.37 7.80
N TYR A 74 14.34 8.52 7.40
CA TYR A 74 14.74 9.35 6.27
C TYR A 74 14.23 8.78 4.94
N ARG A 75 14.39 7.46 4.76
CA ARG A 75 13.87 6.76 3.59
C ARG A 75 12.36 6.95 3.45
N ARG A 76 11.59 6.77 4.53
CA ARG A 76 10.13 6.95 4.51
C ARG A 76 9.77 8.39 4.13
N THR A 77 10.44 9.38 4.72
CA THR A 77 10.16 10.80 4.44
C THR A 77 10.44 11.17 2.98
N VAL A 78 11.58 10.77 2.40
CA VAL A 78 11.90 11.02 0.97
C VAL A 78 10.91 10.32 0.04
N VAL A 79 10.57 9.06 0.31
CA VAL A 79 9.61 8.32 -0.52
C VAL A 79 8.24 8.98 -0.54
N LEU A 80 7.75 9.44 0.62
CA LEU A 80 6.45 10.12 0.71
C LEU A 80 6.48 11.50 0.06
N HIS A 81 7.50 12.32 0.34
CA HIS A 81 7.55 13.69 -0.14
C HIS A 81 8.03 13.80 -1.59
N ASP A 82 9.24 13.31 -1.89
CA ASP A 82 9.85 13.44 -3.21
C ASP A 82 9.29 12.40 -4.20
N GLY A 83 9.01 11.19 -3.70
CA GLY A 83 8.50 10.09 -4.51
C GLY A 83 7.01 10.18 -4.85
N LEU A 84 6.17 10.34 -3.82
CA LEU A 84 4.71 10.40 -3.96
C LEU A 84 4.17 11.84 -4.11
N GLY A 85 5.01 12.86 -3.92
CA GLY A 85 4.60 14.26 -4.05
C GLY A 85 3.73 14.78 -2.91
N LEU A 86 3.72 14.11 -1.74
CA LEU A 86 2.93 14.59 -0.61
C LEU A 86 3.45 15.95 -0.11
N PRO A 87 2.57 16.91 0.20
CA PRO A 87 2.98 18.15 0.83
C PRO A 87 3.61 17.88 2.20
N LEU A 88 4.47 18.80 2.65
CA LEU A 88 5.19 18.69 3.92
C LEU A 88 4.28 18.38 5.13
N PRO A 89 3.13 19.05 5.36
CA PRO A 89 2.25 18.74 6.48
C PRO A 89 1.66 17.33 6.42
N GLN A 90 1.28 16.85 5.23
CA GLN A 90 0.75 15.49 5.07
C GLN A 90 1.85 14.44 5.28
N THR A 91 3.06 14.71 4.79
CA THR A 91 4.22 13.85 5.06
C THR A 91 4.55 13.80 6.56
N ALA A 92 4.43 14.93 7.25
CA ALA A 92 4.65 15.01 8.69
C ALA A 92 3.64 14.17 9.47
N ALA A 93 2.35 14.30 9.13
CA ALA A 93 1.29 13.46 9.70
C ALA A 93 1.53 11.96 9.46
N GLU A 94 1.87 11.57 8.22
CA GLU A 94 2.14 10.18 7.82
C GLU A 94 3.40 9.57 8.45
N THR A 95 4.30 10.41 8.95
CA THR A 95 5.53 9.99 9.62
C THR A 95 5.49 10.22 11.13
N GLU A 96 4.31 10.57 11.67
CA GLU A 96 4.08 10.88 13.08
C GLU A 96 5.12 11.87 13.61
N ALA A 97 5.38 12.92 12.85
CA ALA A 97 6.41 13.90 13.13
C ALA A 97 5.88 15.32 12.92
N THR A 98 6.58 16.29 13.49
CA THR A 98 6.30 17.71 13.21
C THR A 98 6.80 18.09 11.82
N CYS A 99 6.23 19.15 11.23
CA CYS A 99 6.72 19.69 9.94
C CYS A 99 8.21 20.03 10.01
N ALA A 100 8.67 20.61 11.12
CA ALA A 100 10.09 20.94 11.34
C ALA A 100 10.99 19.70 11.38
N ALA A 101 10.56 18.63 12.08
CA ALA A 101 11.29 17.37 12.10
C ALA A 101 11.33 16.73 10.71
N THR A 102 10.24 16.81 9.97
CA THR A 102 10.12 16.29 8.59
C THR A 102 11.03 17.02 7.63
N ALA A 103 11.04 18.36 7.66
CA ALA A 103 11.93 19.18 6.84
C ALA A 103 13.41 18.88 7.12
N ARG A 104 13.79 18.75 8.40
CA ARG A 104 15.15 18.35 8.79
C ARG A 104 15.52 16.95 8.31
N ARG A 105 14.58 15.99 8.39
CA ARG A 105 14.78 14.64 7.85
C ARG A 105 14.99 14.68 6.34
N LEU A 106 14.22 15.49 5.60
CA LEU A 106 14.39 15.67 4.15
C LEU A 106 15.78 16.22 3.82
N ARG A 107 16.20 17.29 4.49
CA ARG A 107 17.52 17.90 4.26
C ARG A 107 18.64 16.88 4.43
N ASN A 108 18.67 16.20 5.57
CA ASN A 108 19.69 15.18 5.88
C ASN A 108 19.64 13.99 4.89
N ALA A 109 18.44 13.59 4.47
CA ALA A 109 18.28 12.50 3.51
C ALA A 109 18.79 12.90 2.12
N ARG A 110 18.49 14.11 1.67
CA ARG A 110 18.94 14.66 0.38
C ARG A 110 20.46 14.79 0.35
N GLU A 111 21.07 15.34 1.41
CA GLU A 111 22.53 15.39 1.59
C GLU A 111 23.14 13.97 1.46
N ALA A 112 22.63 13.01 2.25
CA ALA A 112 23.15 11.64 2.23
C ALA A 112 22.98 10.90 0.88
N LEU A 113 21.97 11.28 0.08
CA LEU A 113 21.75 10.74 -1.26
C LEU A 113 22.68 11.38 -2.29
N VAL A 114 22.96 12.67 -2.18
CA VAL A 114 23.94 13.35 -3.05
C VAL A 114 25.31 12.71 -2.92
N ASP A 115 25.74 12.40 -1.70
CA ASP A 115 27.04 11.78 -1.44
C ASP A 115 27.18 10.40 -2.08
N ARG A 116 26.06 9.70 -2.30
CA ARG A 116 26.02 8.31 -2.77
C ARG A 116 25.64 8.17 -4.23
N VAL A 117 25.02 9.18 -4.84
CA VAL A 117 24.46 9.13 -6.19
C VAL A 117 25.17 10.15 -7.10
N PRO A 118 26.14 9.72 -7.92
CA PRO A 118 26.94 10.62 -8.75
C PRO A 118 26.11 11.56 -9.64
N ARG A 119 24.98 11.06 -10.18
CA ARG A 119 24.07 11.86 -11.01
C ARG A 119 23.45 13.03 -10.25
N LEU A 120 23.20 12.89 -8.93
CA LEU A 120 22.73 13.98 -8.08
C LEU A 120 23.87 14.94 -7.71
N ALA A 121 25.07 14.41 -7.49
CA ALA A 121 26.26 15.19 -7.20
C ALA A 121 26.63 16.14 -8.37
N GLN A 122 26.53 15.66 -9.61
CA GLN A 122 26.83 16.41 -10.83
C GLN A 122 25.77 17.44 -11.22
N ALA A 123 24.56 17.36 -10.66
CA ALA A 123 23.49 18.29 -10.97
C ALA A 123 23.71 19.66 -10.27
N PRO A 124 23.32 20.78 -10.91
CA PRO A 124 23.30 22.09 -10.27
C PRO A 124 22.46 22.08 -8.98
N PRO A 125 22.84 22.84 -7.94
CA PRO A 125 22.12 22.85 -6.65
C PRO A 125 20.61 23.10 -6.79
N GLU A 126 20.22 24.01 -7.68
CA GLU A 126 18.81 24.38 -7.91
C GLU A 126 17.99 23.29 -8.61
N ALA A 127 18.64 22.46 -9.44
CA ALA A 127 17.99 21.40 -10.19
C ALA A 127 17.95 20.07 -9.41
N ARG A 128 18.79 19.93 -8.39
CA ARG A 128 19.03 18.67 -7.67
C ARG A 128 17.78 18.12 -6.99
N GLU A 129 16.96 18.97 -6.37
CA GLU A 129 15.73 18.52 -5.72
C GLU A 129 14.71 17.99 -6.72
N ARG A 130 14.53 18.69 -7.84
CA ARG A 130 13.63 18.26 -8.93
C ARG A 130 14.10 16.94 -9.53
N LEU A 131 15.38 16.83 -9.84
CA LEU A 131 15.99 15.61 -10.36
C LEU A 131 15.87 14.43 -9.39
N LEU A 132 16.04 14.66 -8.08
CA LEU A 132 15.83 13.63 -7.07
C LEU A 132 14.37 13.16 -7.08
N ALA A 133 13.41 14.08 -7.05
CA ALA A 133 11.99 13.76 -7.06
C ALA A 133 11.59 12.95 -8.31
N GLU A 134 12.08 13.34 -9.49
CA GLU A 134 11.88 12.61 -10.74
C GLU A 134 12.42 11.18 -10.68
N GLN A 135 13.66 11.00 -10.21
CA GLN A 135 14.26 9.66 -10.14
C GLN A 135 13.59 8.77 -9.08
N VAL A 136 13.25 9.32 -7.91
CA VAL A 136 12.52 8.55 -6.87
C VAL A 136 11.14 8.17 -7.39
N ARG A 137 10.43 9.07 -8.07
CA ARG A 137 9.13 8.78 -8.69
C ARG A 137 9.23 7.73 -9.79
N GLY A 138 10.24 7.82 -10.66
CA GLY A 138 10.52 6.82 -11.70
C GLY A 138 10.78 5.43 -11.10
N LEU A 139 11.62 5.38 -10.06
CA LEU A 139 11.89 4.14 -9.32
C LEU A 139 10.62 3.53 -8.71
N LEU A 140 9.78 4.37 -8.10
CA LEU A 140 8.50 3.93 -7.52
C LEU A 140 7.49 3.49 -8.59
N ALA A 141 7.45 4.15 -9.74
CA ALA A 141 6.58 3.75 -10.85
C ALA A 141 7.01 2.39 -11.43
N ALA A 142 8.31 2.17 -11.61
CA ALA A 142 8.86 0.88 -12.05
C ALA A 142 8.55 -0.25 -11.06
N ALA A 143 8.71 0.00 -9.75
CA ALA A 143 8.35 -0.94 -8.70
C ALA A 143 6.82 -1.17 -8.61
N GLY A 144 6.05 -0.10 -8.81
CA GLY A 144 4.59 -0.08 -8.81
C GLY A 144 4.01 -0.90 -9.96
N GLY A 145 4.51 -0.78 -11.19
CA GLY A 145 4.03 -1.56 -12.34
C GLY A 145 4.20 -3.08 -12.17
N ALA A 146 5.31 -3.51 -11.58
CA ALA A 146 5.57 -4.92 -11.31
C ALA A 146 4.64 -5.50 -10.21
N GLY A 147 4.28 -4.69 -9.21
CA GLY A 147 3.40 -5.10 -8.11
C GLY A 147 1.90 -4.90 -8.37
N ALA A 148 1.52 -3.79 -9.02
CA ALA A 148 0.15 -3.37 -9.28
C ALA A 148 -0.55 -4.18 -10.36
N THR A 149 0.16 -4.97 -11.16
CA THR A 149 -0.46 -5.96 -12.07
C THR A 149 -0.84 -7.24 -11.30
N ARG A 150 -0.01 -7.66 -10.34
CA ARG A 150 -0.21 -8.92 -9.60
C ARG A 150 -1.17 -8.78 -8.41
N LEU A 151 -1.14 -7.64 -7.72
CA LEU A 151 -1.93 -7.41 -6.50
C LEU A 151 -3.44 -7.27 -6.73
N PRO A 152 -3.95 -6.42 -7.64
CA PRO A 152 -5.38 -6.24 -7.87
C PRO A 152 -6.06 -7.48 -8.42
N ALA A 153 -5.42 -8.20 -9.35
CA ALA A 153 -5.95 -9.46 -9.88
C ALA A 153 -6.10 -10.53 -8.78
N ALA A 154 -5.08 -10.69 -7.93
CA ALA A 154 -5.13 -11.63 -6.81
C ALA A 154 -6.17 -11.22 -5.75
N ILE A 155 -6.32 -9.93 -5.47
CA ILE A 155 -7.32 -9.40 -4.53
C ILE A 155 -8.74 -9.56 -5.09
N ARG A 156 -8.96 -9.26 -6.37
CA ARG A 156 -10.24 -9.44 -7.06
C ARG A 156 -10.66 -10.91 -7.08
N LEU A 157 -9.78 -11.82 -7.52
CA LEU A 157 -10.06 -13.26 -7.52
C LEU A 157 -10.31 -13.82 -6.11
N ALA A 158 -9.58 -13.34 -5.10
CA ALA A 158 -9.82 -13.74 -3.72
C ALA A 158 -11.15 -13.20 -3.16
N SER A 159 -11.55 -11.99 -3.56
CA SER A 159 -12.83 -11.36 -3.21
C SER A 159 -14.01 -12.06 -3.87
N GLU A 160 -13.91 -12.33 -5.18
CA GLU A 160 -14.92 -13.05 -5.96
C GLU A 160 -15.20 -14.46 -5.39
N ARG A 161 -14.16 -15.18 -4.97
CA ARG A 161 -14.31 -16.51 -4.33
C ARG A 161 -15.03 -16.45 -2.98
N TRP A 162 -14.83 -15.39 -2.21
CA TRP A 162 -15.49 -15.21 -0.91
C TRP A 162 -16.96 -14.81 -1.10
N ASN A 163 -17.22 -13.86 -2.00
CA ASN A 163 -18.58 -13.42 -2.35
C ASN A 163 -19.41 -14.54 -2.99
N ALA A 164 -18.81 -15.35 -3.87
CA ALA A 164 -19.49 -16.51 -4.45
C ALA A 164 -19.87 -17.56 -3.38
N ARG A 165 -19.04 -17.74 -2.34
CA ARG A 165 -19.36 -18.64 -1.21
C ARG A 165 -20.51 -18.10 -0.37
N LEU A 166 -20.48 -16.80 -0.05
CA LEU A 166 -21.56 -16.16 0.72
C LEU A 166 -22.88 -16.16 -0.05
N ALA A 167 -22.86 -15.87 -1.36
CA ALA A 167 -24.04 -15.93 -2.21
C ALA A 167 -24.63 -17.35 -2.27
N ARG A 168 -23.79 -18.39 -2.41
CA ARG A 168 -24.24 -19.79 -2.39
C ARG A 168 -24.87 -20.18 -1.06
N LEU A 169 -24.29 -19.76 0.07
CA LEU A 169 -24.87 -20.03 1.39
C LEU A 169 -26.21 -19.33 1.59
N ALA A 170 -26.34 -18.07 1.13
CA ALA A 170 -27.61 -17.35 1.17
C ALA A 170 -28.69 -18.02 0.32
N VAL A 171 -28.34 -18.50 -0.89
CA VAL A 171 -29.27 -19.26 -1.75
C VAL A 171 -29.68 -20.58 -1.10
N LEU A 172 -28.76 -21.32 -0.49
CA LEU A 172 -29.09 -22.57 0.22
C LEU A 172 -30.02 -22.32 1.42
N LEU A 173 -29.79 -21.25 2.19
CA LEU A 173 -30.68 -20.86 3.30
C LEU A 173 -32.06 -20.45 2.81
N ALA A 174 -32.15 -19.70 1.71
CA ALA A 174 -33.44 -19.32 1.10
C ALA A 174 -34.21 -20.55 0.59
N LEU A 175 -33.54 -21.50 -0.06
CA LEU A 175 -34.14 -22.75 -0.51
C LEU A 175 -34.60 -23.62 0.67
N ALA A 176 -33.79 -23.73 1.73
CA ALA A 176 -34.17 -24.44 2.95
C ALA A 176 -35.38 -23.79 3.65
N GLY A 177 -35.45 -22.45 3.68
CA GLY A 177 -36.59 -21.70 4.20
C GLY A 177 -37.87 -21.93 3.38
N LEU A 178 -37.78 -21.90 2.05
CA LEU A 178 -38.90 -22.20 1.15
C LEU A 178 -39.38 -23.65 1.30
N ALA A 179 -38.45 -24.61 1.40
CA ALA A 179 -38.79 -26.01 1.63
C ALA A 179 -39.46 -26.23 3.00
N GLY A 180 -38.97 -25.54 4.04
CA GLY A 180 -39.58 -25.57 5.37
C GLY A 180 -40.99 -24.99 5.38
N LEU A 181 -41.22 -23.87 4.69
CA LEU A 181 -42.55 -23.27 4.53
C LEU A 181 -43.50 -24.18 3.75
N ALA A 182 -43.04 -24.80 2.66
CA ALA A 182 -43.85 -25.76 1.89
C ALA A 182 -44.20 -27.02 2.70
N PHE A 183 -43.25 -27.53 3.49
CA PHE A 183 -43.48 -28.68 4.37
C PHE A 183 -44.48 -28.37 5.48
N ALA A 184 -44.38 -27.19 6.10
CA ALA A 184 -45.36 -26.71 7.08
C ALA A 184 -46.75 -26.53 6.46
N TRP A 185 -46.84 -26.08 5.20
CA TRP A 185 -48.08 -25.95 4.46
C TRP A 185 -48.76 -27.31 4.19
N VAL A 186 -47.98 -28.34 3.85
CA VAL A 186 -48.47 -29.71 3.61
C VAL A 186 -48.95 -30.37 4.90
N LEU A 187 -48.28 -30.15 6.03
CA LEU A 187 -48.70 -30.67 7.34
C LEU A 187 -49.91 -29.95 7.94
N ALA A 188 -50.22 -28.74 7.47
CA ALA A 188 -51.37 -27.96 7.93
C ALA A 188 -52.66 -28.25 7.14
N TRP A 189 -52.62 -29.13 6.14
CA TRP A 189 -53.79 -29.54 5.37
C TRP A 189 -54.24 -30.95 5.78
N PRO A 190 -55.33 -31.10 6.56
CA PRO A 190 -55.88 -32.40 6.96
C PRO A 190 -56.60 -33.13 5.82
#